data_AF-T1AHD0-F1
#
_entry.id   AF-T1AHD0-F1
#
_cell.length_a   1.000
_cell.length_b   1.000
_cell.length_c   1.000
_cell.angle_alpha   90.00
_cell.angle_beta   90.00
_cell.angle_gamma   90.00
#
_symmetry.space_group_name_H-M   'P 1'
#
loop_
_entity.id
_entity.type
_entity.pdbx_description
1 polymer ?
#
loop_
_entity_poly.entity_id
_entity_poly.type
_entity_poly.pdbx_seq_one_letter_code
_entity_poly.pdbx_strand_id
1 'polypeptide(L)'
;PSALLDAARHVLRQHPARAFDVRLRGWASNTWIARQILAPIMRRQTAAKVRKAHYPAPFALIEVWRRGGGNLQRRLRLEADSVVRLAATPTAHNLVRVYFLQERLKALAGDAAHGIAHVHVIGAGVMGGDIAAWCAYRGFSVSLQDREMKIIEPALARAKTLFAKRLKTPERVAAAQARLHADPDGTQVAAADLVLEAIYENLDAKRALYAAAQPNLRANALLASNTSSIPLNELARGLECTRAFHRPALFQPRWRRCRWSRWCATRGWRRTPSSAHWPFAAPSTNCRCRCAAARDFWSTASSCRTCWKPSAR
;
A
#
# COMPACT_ATOMS: atom_id res chain seq x y z
N PRO A 1 -29.78 11.36 -0.60
CA PRO A 1 -29.58 12.02 -1.92
C PRO A 1 -29.99 13.50 -1.93
N SER A 2 -31.19 13.84 -1.44
CA SER A 2 -31.69 15.22 -1.31
C SER A 2 -30.80 16.10 -0.40
N ALA A 3 -30.42 15.59 0.77
CA ALA A 3 -29.55 16.33 1.70
C ALA A 3 -28.19 16.73 1.11
N LEU A 4 -27.60 15.90 0.23
CA LEU A 4 -26.36 16.23 -0.47
C LEU A 4 -26.57 17.30 -1.56
N LEU A 5 -27.70 17.24 -2.27
CA LEU A 5 -28.09 18.25 -3.26
C LEU A 5 -28.36 19.60 -2.61
N ASP A 6 -29.03 19.60 -1.45
CA ASP A 6 -29.33 20.82 -0.71
C ASP A 6 -28.07 21.42 -0.09
N ALA A 7 -27.15 20.60 0.43
CA ALA A 7 -25.83 21.05 0.85
C ALA A 7 -25.02 21.62 -0.33
N ALA A 8 -25.05 20.98 -1.51
CA ALA A 8 -24.37 21.49 -2.70
C ALA A 8 -24.96 22.83 -3.17
N ARG A 9 -26.30 22.97 -3.18
CA ARG A 9 -26.98 24.24 -3.48
C ARG A 9 -26.64 25.32 -2.46
N HIS A 10 -26.54 24.97 -1.18
CA HIS A 10 -26.15 25.89 -0.12
C HIS A 10 -24.72 26.42 -0.34
N VAL A 11 -23.77 25.54 -0.65
CA VAL A 11 -22.37 25.90 -0.97
C VAL A 11 -22.26 26.70 -2.28
N LEU A 12 -23.10 26.44 -3.27
CA LEU A 12 -23.12 27.23 -4.51
C LEU A 12 -23.68 28.64 -4.28
N ARG A 13 -24.70 28.79 -3.42
CA ARG A 13 -25.28 30.08 -3.05
C ARG A 13 -24.35 30.89 -2.15
N GLN A 14 -23.72 30.23 -1.20
CA GLN A 14 -22.67 30.81 -0.38
C GLN A 14 -21.34 30.63 -1.12
N HIS A 15 -21.02 31.44 -2.13
CA HIS A 15 -19.64 31.47 -2.61
C HIS A 15 -18.76 31.95 -1.46
N PRO A 16 -18.04 31.09 -0.72
CA PRO A 16 -17.16 31.62 0.30
C PRO A 16 -16.08 32.36 -0.49
N ALA A 17 -16.10 33.68 -0.43
CA ALA A 17 -15.06 34.48 -1.04
C ALA A 17 -13.75 33.94 -0.46
N ARG A 18 -12.93 33.33 -1.32
CA ARG A 18 -11.63 32.82 -0.88
C ARG A 18 -10.95 33.94 -0.12
N ALA A 19 -10.39 33.62 1.05
CA ALA A 19 -9.71 34.59 1.88
C ALA A 19 -8.76 35.44 1.01
N PHE A 20 -8.72 36.74 1.29
CA PHE A 20 -8.08 37.72 0.42
C PHE A 20 -6.62 37.35 0.12
N ASP A 21 -5.92 36.80 1.10
CA ASP A 21 -4.55 36.28 0.97
C ASP A 21 -4.44 35.17 -0.07
N VAL A 22 -5.41 34.23 -0.13
CA VAL A 22 -5.45 33.15 -1.11
C VAL A 22 -5.70 33.71 -2.51
N ARG A 23 -6.58 34.69 -2.64
CA ARG A 23 -6.87 35.36 -3.91
C ARG A 23 -5.67 36.14 -4.41
N LEU A 24 -5.03 36.92 -3.53
CA LEU A 24 -3.86 37.73 -3.85
C LEU A 24 -2.68 36.85 -4.25
N ARG A 25 -2.37 35.80 -3.48
CA ARG A 25 -1.33 34.82 -3.83
C ARG A 25 -1.64 34.12 -5.15
N GLY A 26 -2.90 33.74 -5.35
CA GLY A 26 -3.37 33.14 -6.60
C GLY A 26 -3.19 34.08 -7.80
N TRP A 27 -3.49 35.36 -7.64
CA TRP A 27 -3.28 36.37 -8.69
C TRP A 27 -1.80 36.62 -8.96
N ALA A 28 -1.02 36.89 -7.91
CA ALA A 28 0.41 37.22 -7.99
C ALA A 28 1.23 36.10 -8.62
N SER A 29 0.99 34.85 -8.20
CA SER A 29 1.66 33.65 -8.75
C SER A 29 1.24 33.31 -10.18
N ASN A 30 0.16 33.91 -10.68
CA ASN A 30 -0.41 33.61 -11.98
C ASN A 30 -0.12 34.68 -13.05
N THR A 31 0.64 35.72 -12.69
CA THR A 31 1.20 36.70 -13.63
C THR A 31 2.24 36.03 -14.55
N TRP A 32 2.36 36.51 -15.78
CA TRP A 32 3.28 35.90 -16.77
C TRP A 32 4.72 35.83 -16.26
N ILE A 33 5.21 36.91 -15.64
CA ILE A 33 6.56 37.01 -15.07
C ILE A 33 6.74 35.99 -13.93
N ALA A 34 5.80 35.95 -12.98
CA ALA A 34 5.87 35.00 -11.87
C ALA A 34 5.91 33.55 -12.37
N ARG A 35 5.15 33.21 -13.42
CA ARG A 35 5.20 31.87 -14.02
C ARG A 35 6.56 31.53 -14.63
N GLN A 36 7.24 32.49 -15.27
CA GLN A 36 8.58 32.26 -15.81
C GLN A 36 9.60 32.01 -14.71
N ILE A 37 9.50 32.70 -13.58
CA ILE A 37 10.41 32.55 -12.44
C ILE A 37 10.12 31.26 -11.65
N LEU A 38 8.85 30.93 -11.45
CA LEU A 38 8.43 29.77 -10.64
C LEU A 38 8.60 28.43 -11.37
N ALA A 39 8.41 28.39 -12.70
CA ALA A 39 8.46 27.13 -13.44
C ALA A 39 9.81 26.38 -13.32
N PRO A 40 11.00 27.02 -13.39
CA PRO A 40 12.28 26.37 -13.11
C PRO A 40 12.36 25.76 -11.71
N ILE A 41 11.83 26.47 -10.69
CA ILE A 41 11.81 26.00 -9.30
C ILE A 41 10.92 24.76 -9.18
N MET A 42 9.70 24.81 -9.74
CA MET A 42 8.77 23.68 -9.78
C MET A 42 9.37 22.47 -10.50
N ARG A 43 10.08 22.70 -11.61
CA ARG A 43 10.78 21.63 -12.35
C ARG A 43 11.87 20.99 -11.51
N ARG A 44 12.69 21.77 -10.79
CA ARG A 44 13.73 21.25 -9.88
C ARG A 44 13.12 20.42 -8.74
N GLN A 45 12.07 20.93 -8.11
CA GLN A 45 11.34 20.19 -7.05
C GLN A 45 10.72 18.90 -7.56
N THR A 46 10.20 18.91 -8.80
CA THR A 46 9.63 17.73 -9.45
C THR A 46 10.72 16.73 -9.81
N ALA A 47 11.84 17.19 -10.38
CA ALA A 47 13.00 16.36 -10.72
C ALA A 47 13.66 15.71 -9.50
N ALA A 48 13.57 16.35 -8.32
CA ALA A 48 14.02 15.76 -7.06
C ALA A 48 13.17 14.55 -6.62
N LYS A 49 11.93 14.43 -7.11
CA LYS A 49 11.00 13.34 -6.77
C LYS A 49 10.88 12.29 -7.87
N VAL A 50 10.92 12.71 -9.13
CA VAL A 50 10.68 11.84 -10.28
C VAL A 50 11.63 12.15 -11.44
N ARG A 51 12.04 11.10 -12.15
CA ARG A 51 12.83 11.23 -13.38
C ARG A 51 11.93 11.55 -14.57
N LYS A 52 12.23 12.62 -15.29
CA LYS A 52 11.46 13.05 -16.50
C LYS A 52 11.34 11.95 -17.55
N ALA A 53 12.39 11.14 -17.75
CA ALA A 53 12.39 10.05 -18.70
C ALA A 53 11.30 8.98 -18.43
N HIS A 54 10.99 8.74 -17.15
CA HIS A 54 9.97 7.76 -16.77
C HIS A 54 8.61 8.40 -16.52
N TYR A 55 8.58 9.65 -16.04
CA TYR A 55 7.37 10.38 -15.70
C TYR A 55 7.36 11.75 -16.41
N PRO A 56 6.97 11.82 -17.70
CA PRO A 56 6.97 13.07 -18.45
C PRO A 56 5.80 14.01 -18.06
N ALA A 57 4.68 13.45 -17.60
CA ALA A 57 3.44 14.21 -17.34
C ALA A 57 3.60 15.37 -16.35
N PRO A 58 4.26 15.23 -15.18
CA PRO A 58 4.46 16.35 -14.25
C PRO A 58 5.23 17.53 -14.87
N PHE A 59 6.19 17.25 -15.75
CA PHE A 59 6.99 18.29 -16.41
C PHE A 59 6.20 18.98 -17.53
N ALA A 60 5.39 18.22 -18.26
CA ALA A 60 4.52 18.75 -19.29
C ALA A 60 3.44 19.67 -18.68
N LEU A 61 2.87 19.29 -17.52
CA LEU A 61 1.93 20.13 -16.78
C LEU A 61 2.54 21.50 -16.42
N ILE A 62 3.77 21.50 -15.87
CA ILE A 62 4.48 22.75 -15.55
C ILE A 62 4.68 23.60 -16.81
N GLU A 63 4.94 22.96 -17.96
CA GLU A 63 5.16 23.66 -19.21
C GLU A 63 3.88 24.27 -19.81
N VAL A 64 2.77 23.54 -19.78
CA VAL A 64 1.45 24.06 -20.16
C VAL A 64 1.09 25.26 -19.29
N TRP A 65 1.30 25.15 -17.97
CA TRP A 65 1.06 26.26 -17.04
C TRP A 65 1.95 27.47 -17.34
N ARG A 66 3.26 27.25 -17.55
CA ARG A 66 4.23 28.32 -17.86
C ARG A 66 3.89 29.06 -19.17
N ARG A 67 3.49 28.32 -20.22
CA ARG A 67 3.19 28.88 -21.55
C ARG A 67 1.77 29.45 -21.70
N GLY A 68 0.84 28.98 -20.87
CA GLY A 68 -0.59 29.26 -21.02
C GLY A 68 -0.99 30.73 -20.85
N GLY A 69 -0.25 31.52 -20.07
CA GLY A 69 -0.59 32.91 -19.77
C GLY A 69 -1.99 33.10 -19.16
N GLY A 70 -2.56 34.31 -19.30
CA GLY A 70 -3.88 34.66 -18.77
C GLY A 70 -5.08 34.22 -19.62
N ASN A 71 -4.87 33.95 -20.92
CA ASN A 71 -5.95 33.55 -21.83
C ASN A 71 -6.37 32.10 -21.57
N LEU A 72 -7.65 31.87 -21.26
CA LEU A 72 -8.20 30.53 -21.01
C LEU A 72 -8.16 29.63 -22.24
N GLN A 73 -8.54 30.14 -23.42
CA GLN A 73 -8.58 29.32 -24.63
C GLN A 73 -7.21 28.84 -25.06
N ARG A 74 -6.18 29.69 -24.90
CA ARG A 74 -4.80 29.29 -25.12
C ARG A 74 -4.37 28.16 -24.18
N ARG A 75 -4.76 28.24 -22.90
CA ARG A 75 -4.45 27.19 -21.91
C ARG A 75 -5.06 25.85 -22.27
N LEU A 76 -6.35 25.84 -22.64
CA LEU A 76 -7.06 24.62 -23.01
C LEU A 76 -6.46 23.97 -24.27
N ARG A 77 -6.08 24.77 -25.27
CA ARG A 77 -5.38 24.25 -26.47
C ARG A 77 -4.04 23.60 -26.12
N LEU A 78 -3.21 24.28 -25.34
CA LEU A 78 -1.90 23.74 -24.91
C LEU A 78 -2.04 22.49 -24.03
N GLU A 79 -3.08 22.43 -23.21
CA GLU A 79 -3.41 21.26 -22.40
C GLU A 79 -3.80 20.08 -23.30
N ALA A 80 -4.71 20.29 -24.25
CA ALA A 80 -5.12 19.25 -25.19
C ALA A 80 -3.92 18.66 -25.95
N ASP A 81 -3.05 19.51 -26.52
CA ASP A 81 -1.83 19.07 -27.20
C ASP A 81 -0.89 18.29 -26.29
N SER A 82 -0.80 18.69 -25.01
CA SER A 82 0.01 17.98 -24.03
C SER A 82 -0.59 16.61 -23.68
N VAL A 83 -1.90 16.53 -23.49
CA VAL A 83 -2.60 15.29 -23.14
C VAL A 83 -2.48 14.28 -24.27
N VAL A 84 -2.72 14.68 -25.52
CA VAL A 84 -2.60 13.79 -26.68
C VAL A 84 -1.18 13.21 -26.79
N ARG A 85 -0.16 14.07 -26.67
CA ARG A 85 1.25 13.61 -26.70
C ARG A 85 1.60 12.67 -25.56
N LEU A 86 1.12 12.95 -24.34
CA LEU A 86 1.36 12.10 -23.18
C LEU A 86 0.62 10.77 -23.28
N ALA A 87 -0.61 10.79 -23.77
CA ALA A 87 -1.44 9.60 -23.93
C ALA A 87 -0.77 8.57 -24.85
N ALA A 88 -0.10 9.03 -25.92
CA ALA A 88 0.63 8.17 -26.85
C ALA A 88 1.94 7.57 -26.27
N THR A 89 2.36 7.96 -25.05
CA THR A 89 3.60 7.43 -24.46
C THR A 89 3.40 6.03 -23.87
N PRO A 90 4.44 5.16 -23.91
CA PRO A 90 4.38 3.86 -23.24
C PRO A 90 4.16 4.00 -21.72
N THR A 91 4.64 5.07 -21.10
CA THR A 91 4.39 5.36 -19.68
C THR A 91 2.89 5.48 -19.40
N ALA A 92 2.16 6.28 -20.19
CA ALA A 92 0.72 6.47 -20.00
C ALA A 92 -0.04 5.14 -20.17
N HIS A 93 0.27 4.39 -21.23
CA HIS A 93 -0.34 3.07 -21.47
C HIS A 93 -0.10 2.11 -20.29
N ASN A 94 1.12 2.08 -19.76
CA ASN A 94 1.46 1.21 -18.62
C ASN A 94 0.75 1.64 -17.33
N LEU A 95 0.63 2.94 -17.06
CA LEU A 95 -0.10 3.43 -15.89
C LEU A 95 -1.61 3.16 -15.98
N VAL A 96 -2.20 3.31 -17.17
CA VAL A 96 -3.60 2.93 -17.43
C VAL A 96 -3.78 1.43 -17.25
N ARG A 97 -2.85 0.60 -17.73
CA ARG A 97 -2.87 -0.85 -17.47
C ARG A 97 -2.81 -1.15 -15.98
N VAL A 98 -1.95 -0.50 -15.21
CA VAL A 98 -1.87 -0.68 -13.74
C VAL A 98 -3.20 -0.30 -13.08
N TYR A 99 -3.85 0.78 -13.53
CA TYR A 99 -5.16 1.17 -13.04
C TYR A 99 -6.20 0.06 -13.25
N PHE A 100 -6.32 -0.47 -14.47
CA PHE A 100 -7.27 -1.57 -14.74
C PHE A 100 -6.93 -2.87 -14.01
N LEU A 101 -5.65 -3.17 -13.79
CA LEU A 101 -5.24 -4.31 -12.96
C LEU A 101 -5.67 -4.13 -11.50
N GLN A 102 -5.58 -2.90 -10.97
CA GLN A 102 -6.06 -2.59 -9.61
C GLN A 102 -7.59 -2.69 -9.52
N GLU A 103 -8.33 -2.19 -10.50
CA GLU A 103 -9.79 -2.32 -10.54
C GLU A 103 -10.22 -3.79 -10.65
N ARG A 104 -9.56 -4.59 -11.49
CA ARG A 104 -9.81 -6.03 -11.57
C ARG A 104 -9.52 -6.74 -10.24
N LEU A 105 -8.44 -6.37 -9.55
CA LEU A 105 -8.13 -6.95 -8.24
C LEU A 105 -9.20 -6.61 -7.20
N LYS A 106 -9.71 -5.37 -7.20
CA LYS A 106 -10.82 -4.97 -6.33
C LYS A 106 -12.10 -5.73 -6.65
N ALA A 107 -12.42 -5.93 -7.92
CA ALA A 107 -13.61 -6.69 -8.34
C ALA A 107 -13.56 -8.17 -7.92
N LEU A 108 -12.37 -8.74 -7.70
CA LEU A 108 -12.22 -10.09 -7.12
C LEU A 108 -12.52 -10.12 -5.62
N ALA A 109 -12.35 -9.00 -4.92
CA ALA A 109 -12.84 -8.84 -3.56
C ALA A 109 -14.34 -8.55 -3.66
N GLY A 110 -15.17 -9.60 -3.61
CA GLY A 110 -16.63 -9.45 -3.72
C GLY A 110 -17.21 -8.47 -2.71
N ASP A 111 -18.45 -8.01 -2.95
CA ASP A 111 -19.14 -7.01 -2.12
C ASP A 111 -19.63 -7.54 -0.75
N ALA A 112 -19.25 -8.77 -0.38
CA ALA A 112 -19.67 -9.37 0.87
C ALA A 112 -19.06 -8.63 2.06
N ALA A 113 -19.91 -8.26 3.03
CA ALA A 113 -19.44 -7.69 4.29
C ALA A 113 -18.49 -8.69 4.98
N HIS A 114 -17.30 -8.23 5.36
CA HIS A 114 -16.27 -9.09 5.95
C HIS A 114 -16.64 -9.63 7.34
N GLY A 115 -17.64 -9.05 8.02
CA GLY A 115 -18.10 -9.48 9.35
C GLY A 115 -17.11 -9.24 10.51
N ILE A 116 -15.84 -8.95 10.21
CA ILE A 116 -14.78 -8.69 11.22
C ILE A 116 -15.05 -7.39 11.98
N ALA A 117 -15.23 -7.49 13.29
CA ALA A 117 -15.32 -6.36 14.22
C ALA A 117 -14.07 -6.25 15.11
N HIS A 118 -13.57 -7.40 15.60
CA HIS A 118 -12.39 -7.47 16.46
C HIS A 118 -11.21 -8.17 15.78
N VAL A 119 -10.05 -7.50 15.77
CA VAL A 119 -8.78 -8.01 15.25
C VAL A 119 -7.82 -8.20 16.42
N HIS A 120 -7.32 -9.41 16.62
CA HIS A 120 -6.27 -9.69 17.60
C HIS A 120 -4.93 -9.87 16.88
N VAL A 121 -3.91 -9.12 17.27
CA VAL A 121 -2.58 -9.18 16.64
C VAL A 121 -1.59 -9.76 17.64
N ILE A 122 -0.95 -10.86 17.28
CA ILE A 122 0.04 -11.55 18.12
C ILE A 122 1.43 -11.19 17.61
N GLY A 123 2.18 -10.44 18.43
CA GLY A 123 3.49 -9.86 18.13
C GLY A 123 3.42 -8.33 18.03
N ALA A 124 4.00 -7.63 19.00
CA ALA A 124 4.12 -6.17 19.06
C ALA A 124 5.45 -5.62 18.52
N GLY A 125 6.20 -6.46 17.79
CA GLY A 125 7.33 -6.04 16.98
C GLY A 125 6.95 -4.95 15.96
N VAL A 126 7.93 -4.50 15.16
CA VAL A 126 7.72 -3.39 14.21
C VAL A 126 6.51 -3.64 13.29
N MET A 127 6.40 -4.85 12.73
CA MET A 127 5.32 -5.19 11.80
C MET A 127 3.96 -5.32 12.48
N GLY A 128 3.85 -6.15 13.52
CA GLY A 128 2.56 -6.38 14.17
C GLY A 128 2.01 -5.13 14.85
N GLY A 129 2.86 -4.29 15.45
CA GLY A 129 2.45 -2.99 15.96
C GLY A 129 1.90 -2.04 14.87
N ASP A 130 2.54 -2.00 13.70
CA ASP A 130 2.09 -1.18 12.57
C ASP A 130 0.79 -1.72 11.94
N ILE A 131 0.62 -3.04 11.89
CA ILE A 131 -0.61 -3.71 11.45
C ILE A 131 -1.76 -3.39 12.42
N ALA A 132 -1.52 -3.53 13.73
CA ALA A 132 -2.50 -3.23 14.76
C ALA A 132 -2.94 -1.75 14.71
N ALA A 133 -1.98 -0.83 14.58
CA ALA A 133 -2.26 0.59 14.40
C ALA A 133 -3.08 0.86 13.13
N TRP A 134 -2.76 0.19 12.02
CA TRP A 134 -3.52 0.35 10.78
C TRP A 134 -4.96 -0.15 10.90
N CYS A 135 -5.18 -1.31 11.52
CA CYS A 135 -6.52 -1.84 11.77
C CYS A 135 -7.34 -0.86 12.63
N ALA A 136 -6.77 -0.35 13.72
CA ALA A 136 -7.46 0.63 14.57
C ALA A 136 -7.76 1.94 13.83
N TYR A 137 -6.84 2.40 12.98
CA TYR A 137 -7.05 3.56 12.08
C TYR A 137 -8.18 3.33 11.08
N ARG A 138 -8.37 2.09 10.61
CA ARG A 138 -9.45 1.70 9.70
C ARG A 138 -10.80 1.49 10.40
N GLY A 139 -10.83 1.49 11.74
CA GLY A 139 -12.08 1.45 12.51
C GLY A 139 -12.36 0.13 13.22
N PHE A 140 -11.45 -0.85 13.15
CA PHE A 140 -11.58 -2.13 13.86
C PHE A 140 -11.25 -1.97 15.35
N SER A 141 -11.90 -2.75 16.21
CA SER A 141 -11.39 -2.98 17.57
C SER A 141 -10.16 -3.87 17.49
N VAL A 142 -9.08 -3.51 18.17
CA VAL A 142 -7.79 -4.19 18.06
C VAL A 142 -7.20 -4.48 19.42
N SER A 143 -6.85 -5.74 19.66
CA SER A 143 -6.00 -6.14 20.79
C SER A 143 -4.61 -6.52 20.26
N LEU A 144 -3.58 -6.11 20.99
CA LEU A 144 -2.18 -6.33 20.63
C LEU A 144 -1.48 -7.10 21.74
N GLN A 145 -1.09 -8.34 21.45
CA GLN A 145 -0.42 -9.24 22.36
C GLN A 145 1.09 -9.32 22.07
N ASP A 146 1.90 -9.36 23.13
CA ASP A 146 3.29 -9.80 23.11
C ASP A 146 3.68 -10.28 24.52
N ARG A 147 4.86 -10.88 24.68
CA ARG A 147 5.33 -11.54 25.90
C ARG A 147 5.40 -10.61 27.11
N GLU A 148 5.66 -9.33 26.88
CA GLU A 148 5.87 -8.34 27.94
C GLU A 148 5.32 -6.97 27.51
N MET A 149 4.74 -6.24 28.46
CA MET A 149 4.20 -4.89 28.20
C MET A 149 5.25 -3.93 27.64
N LYS A 150 6.52 -4.08 28.06
CA LYS A 150 7.66 -3.28 27.55
C LYS A 150 7.86 -3.39 26.03
N ILE A 151 7.40 -4.48 25.40
CA ILE A 151 7.49 -4.69 23.94
C ILE A 151 6.29 -4.03 23.25
N ILE A 152 5.14 -3.99 23.91
CA ILE A 152 3.88 -3.43 23.40
C ILE A 152 3.90 -1.89 23.43
N GLU A 153 4.42 -1.29 24.51
CA GLU A 153 4.47 0.16 24.69
C GLU A 153 5.08 0.95 23.51
N PRO A 154 6.25 0.57 22.95
CA PRO A 154 6.78 1.21 21.76
C PRO A 154 5.83 1.16 20.55
N ALA A 155 5.07 0.08 20.38
CA ALA A 155 4.09 -0.05 19.30
C ALA A 155 2.92 0.92 19.48
N LEU A 156 2.39 1.03 20.70
CA LEU A 156 1.32 1.99 21.04
C LEU A 156 1.78 3.43 20.84
N ALA A 157 3.02 3.77 21.21
CA ALA A 157 3.58 5.10 20.99
C ALA A 157 3.71 5.44 19.49
N ARG A 158 4.14 4.48 18.67
CA ARG A 158 4.16 4.64 17.20
C ARG A 158 2.76 4.82 16.63
N ALA A 159 1.78 4.05 17.12
CA ALA A 159 0.37 4.17 16.72
C ALA A 159 -0.19 5.57 17.03
N LYS A 160 0.04 6.08 18.25
CA LYS A 160 -0.34 7.44 18.66
C LYS A 160 0.23 8.51 17.71
N THR A 161 1.49 8.38 17.33
CA THR A 161 2.15 9.26 16.36
C THR A 161 1.51 9.17 14.97
N LEU A 162 1.19 7.95 14.51
CA LEU A 162 0.51 7.73 13.23
C LEU A 162 -0.86 8.40 13.22
N PHE A 163 -1.65 8.22 14.27
CA PHE A 163 -2.99 8.78 14.40
C PHE A 163 -2.98 10.30 14.38
N ALA A 164 -2.12 10.93 15.19
CA ALA A 164 -1.97 12.37 15.22
C ALA A 164 -1.56 12.96 13.85
N LYS A 165 -0.76 12.22 13.07
CA LYS A 165 -0.32 12.66 11.74
C LYS A 165 -1.39 12.50 10.66
N ARG A 166 -2.24 11.48 10.74
CA ARG A 166 -3.16 11.08 9.66
C ARG A 166 -4.59 11.57 9.87
N LEU A 167 -5.02 11.70 11.12
CA LEU A 167 -6.37 12.11 11.46
C LEU A 167 -6.38 13.62 11.71
N LYS A 168 -7.41 14.28 11.19
CA LYS A 168 -7.49 15.74 11.13
C LYS A 168 -8.01 16.38 12.42
N THR A 169 -8.75 15.64 13.24
CA THR A 169 -9.42 16.15 14.45
C THR A 169 -9.03 15.36 15.69
N PRO A 170 -8.95 16.00 16.87
CA PRO A 170 -8.62 15.34 18.13
C PRO A 170 -9.55 14.17 18.48
N GLU A 171 -10.87 14.34 18.25
CA GLU A 171 -11.88 13.29 18.48
C GLU A 171 -11.59 12.02 17.70
N ARG A 172 -11.20 12.14 16.43
CA ARG A 172 -10.86 10.98 15.60
C ARG A 172 -9.59 10.31 16.09
N VAL A 173 -8.60 11.09 16.56
CA VAL A 173 -7.37 10.55 17.15
C VAL A 173 -7.70 9.75 18.42
N ALA A 174 -8.50 10.32 19.32
CA ALA A 174 -8.93 9.65 20.54
C ALA A 174 -9.71 8.36 20.23
N ALA A 175 -10.66 8.40 19.28
CA ALA A 175 -11.40 7.21 18.86
C ALA A 175 -10.51 6.11 18.27
N ALA A 176 -9.45 6.47 17.52
CA ALA A 176 -8.50 5.48 17.00
C ALA A 176 -7.60 4.89 18.11
N GLN A 177 -7.19 5.71 19.08
CA GLN A 177 -6.44 5.24 20.25
C GLN A 177 -7.29 4.31 21.12
N ALA A 178 -8.55 4.67 21.35
CA ALA A 178 -9.49 3.88 22.14
C ALA A 178 -9.87 2.54 21.49
N ARG A 179 -9.52 2.30 20.22
CA ARG A 179 -9.70 1.01 19.56
C ARG A 179 -8.50 0.08 19.70
N LEU A 180 -7.33 0.58 20.07
CA LEU A 180 -6.10 -0.22 20.14
C LEU A 180 -5.70 -0.45 21.59
N HIS A 181 -5.83 -1.69 22.04
CA HIS A 181 -5.59 -2.10 23.42
C HIS A 181 -4.38 -3.04 23.51
N ALA A 182 -3.57 -2.88 24.55
CA ALA A 182 -2.59 -3.91 24.92
C ALA A 182 -3.30 -5.10 25.57
N ASP A 183 -2.85 -6.30 25.25
CA ASP A 183 -3.34 -7.55 25.82
C ASP A 183 -2.15 -8.52 26.01
N PRO A 184 -1.25 -8.26 26.98
CA PRO A 184 -0.05 -9.09 27.17
C PRO A 184 -0.39 -10.55 27.49
N ASP A 185 -1.50 -10.78 28.18
CA ASP A 185 -1.97 -12.12 28.58
C ASP A 185 -2.72 -12.86 27.45
N GLY A 186 -3.03 -12.19 26.34
CA GLY A 186 -3.72 -12.80 25.18
C GLY A 186 -5.17 -13.17 25.44
N THR A 187 -5.81 -12.59 26.45
CA THR A 187 -7.18 -12.93 26.88
C THR A 187 -8.23 -12.59 25.81
N GLN A 188 -7.94 -11.62 24.94
CA GLN A 188 -8.87 -11.13 23.94
C GLN A 188 -8.90 -12.00 22.67
N VAL A 189 -8.02 -13.01 22.56
CA VAL A 189 -7.99 -13.92 21.41
C VAL A 189 -9.34 -14.64 21.21
N ALA A 190 -10.05 -14.94 22.30
CA ALA A 190 -11.36 -15.60 22.27
C ALA A 190 -12.52 -14.71 21.81
N ALA A 191 -12.31 -13.39 21.81
CA ALA A 191 -13.27 -12.43 21.29
C ALA A 191 -12.99 -12.04 19.82
N ALA A 192 -11.89 -12.50 19.24
CA ALA A 192 -11.42 -12.07 17.94
C ALA A 192 -12.14 -12.76 16.78
N ASP A 193 -12.49 -11.99 15.76
CA ASP A 193 -13.00 -12.51 14.48
C ASP A 193 -11.85 -12.76 13.50
N LEU A 194 -10.74 -12.03 13.66
CA LEU A 194 -9.51 -12.18 12.89
C LEU A 194 -8.30 -12.12 13.82
N VAL A 195 -7.49 -13.18 13.82
CA VAL A 195 -6.21 -13.25 14.50
C VAL A 195 -5.08 -13.11 13.49
N LEU A 196 -4.17 -12.16 13.71
CA LEU A 196 -3.02 -11.89 12.86
C LEU A 196 -1.73 -12.21 13.60
N GLU A 197 -1.02 -13.23 13.14
CA GLU A 197 0.29 -13.60 13.66
C GLU A 197 1.39 -12.78 12.95
N ALA A 198 2.20 -12.10 13.76
CA ALA A 198 3.33 -11.27 13.34
C ALA A 198 4.54 -11.39 14.29
N ILE A 199 4.81 -12.61 14.79
CA ILE A 199 6.00 -12.96 15.55
C ILE A 199 7.20 -13.18 14.62
N TYR A 200 8.38 -13.37 15.22
CA TYR A 200 9.62 -13.61 14.49
C TYR A 200 9.55 -14.88 13.62
N GLU A 201 10.40 -14.92 12.60
CA GLU A 201 10.31 -15.90 11.53
C GLU A 201 10.96 -17.24 11.91
N ASN A 202 10.27 -18.02 12.74
CA ASN A 202 10.65 -19.36 13.16
C ASN A 202 9.45 -20.32 13.10
N LEU A 203 9.63 -21.47 12.46
CA LEU A 203 8.56 -22.44 12.21
C LEU A 203 7.97 -23.00 13.51
N ASP A 204 8.83 -23.48 14.41
CA ASP A 204 8.40 -24.12 15.65
C ASP A 204 7.69 -23.14 16.58
N ALA A 205 8.21 -21.91 16.68
CA ALA A 205 7.59 -20.86 17.47
C ALA A 205 6.17 -20.50 16.97
N LYS A 206 5.99 -20.39 15.65
CA LYS A 206 4.66 -20.12 15.05
C LYS A 206 3.71 -21.29 15.26
N ARG A 207 4.16 -22.53 15.06
CA ARG A 207 3.34 -23.73 15.27
C ARG A 207 2.92 -23.88 16.73
N ALA A 208 3.84 -23.67 17.68
CA ALA A 208 3.53 -23.69 19.10
C ALA A 208 2.50 -22.61 19.47
N LEU A 209 2.64 -21.41 18.92
CA LEU A 209 1.68 -20.32 19.09
C LEU A 209 0.30 -20.70 18.54
N TYR A 210 0.22 -21.29 17.35
CA TYR A 210 -1.07 -21.70 16.78
C TYR A 210 -1.73 -22.80 17.60
N ALA A 211 -0.95 -23.81 18.06
CA ALA A 211 -1.47 -24.87 18.91
C ALA A 211 -2.01 -24.34 20.24
N ALA A 212 -1.37 -23.31 20.82
CA ALA A 212 -1.83 -22.66 22.05
C ALA A 212 -3.04 -21.75 21.83
N ALA A 213 -3.13 -21.07 20.68
CA ALA A 213 -4.21 -20.14 20.36
C ALA A 213 -5.48 -20.85 19.89
N GLN A 214 -5.35 -21.93 19.12
CA GLN A 214 -6.45 -22.64 18.46
C GLN A 214 -7.62 -23.02 19.39
N PRO A 215 -7.41 -23.57 20.60
CA PRO A 215 -8.51 -23.92 21.52
C PRO A 215 -9.33 -22.72 21.97
N ASN A 216 -8.74 -21.53 21.96
CA ASN A 216 -9.38 -20.30 22.41
C ASN A 216 -10.04 -19.54 21.26
N LEU A 217 -9.84 -19.93 20.00
CA LEU A 217 -10.44 -19.24 18.86
C LEU A 217 -11.94 -19.44 18.83
N ARG A 218 -12.67 -18.40 18.40
CA ARG A 218 -14.08 -18.57 18.02
C ARG A 218 -14.19 -19.55 16.86
N ALA A 219 -15.28 -20.31 16.79
CA ALA A 219 -15.52 -21.30 15.74
C ALA A 219 -15.39 -20.74 14.31
N ASN A 220 -15.72 -19.45 14.11
CA ASN A 220 -15.65 -18.77 12.82
C ASN A 220 -14.49 -17.76 12.72
N ALA A 221 -13.55 -17.76 13.67
CA ALA A 221 -12.42 -16.86 13.63
C ALA A 221 -11.46 -17.22 12.48
N LEU A 222 -10.91 -16.20 11.83
CA LEU A 222 -9.86 -16.35 10.83
C LEU A 222 -8.49 -16.24 11.50
N LEU A 223 -7.55 -17.13 11.17
CA LEU A 223 -6.17 -17.09 11.63
C LEU A 223 -5.25 -16.81 10.46
N ALA A 224 -4.45 -15.76 10.55
CA ALA A 224 -3.69 -15.28 9.41
C ALA A 224 -2.25 -14.98 9.79
N SER A 225 -1.30 -15.45 8.96
CA SER A 225 0.14 -15.27 9.23
C SER A 225 0.75 -14.24 8.29
N ASN A 226 1.53 -13.32 8.87
CA ASN A 226 2.36 -12.35 8.14
C ASN A 226 3.73 -12.93 7.72
N THR A 227 3.89 -14.26 7.65
CA THR A 227 5.15 -14.87 7.20
C THR A 227 5.54 -14.42 5.78
N SER A 228 6.83 -14.12 5.59
CA SER A 228 7.42 -13.83 4.28
C SER A 228 8.04 -15.06 3.62
N SER A 229 8.65 -15.92 4.44
CA SER A 229 9.61 -16.92 3.97
C SER A 229 9.19 -18.36 4.25
N ILE A 230 8.34 -18.60 5.26
CA ILE A 230 7.90 -19.94 5.62
C ILE A 230 6.69 -20.32 4.74
N PRO A 231 6.73 -21.47 4.05
CA PRO A 231 5.59 -21.95 3.28
C PRO A 231 4.35 -22.18 4.16
N LEU A 232 3.19 -21.69 3.70
CA LEU A 232 1.94 -21.80 4.49
C LEU A 232 1.49 -23.24 4.72
N ASN A 233 1.77 -24.12 3.75
CA ASN A 233 1.49 -25.54 3.88
C ASN A 233 2.28 -26.18 5.03
N GLU A 234 3.49 -25.70 5.34
CA GLU A 234 4.26 -26.17 6.49
C GLU A 234 3.70 -25.64 7.81
N LEU A 235 3.27 -24.38 7.83
CA LEU A 235 2.64 -23.76 9.00
C LEU A 235 1.27 -24.35 9.32
N ALA A 236 0.50 -24.72 8.29
CA ALA A 236 -0.83 -25.30 8.46
C ALA A 236 -0.82 -26.76 8.93
N ARG A 237 0.33 -27.45 8.92
CA ARG A 237 0.45 -28.84 9.38
C ARG A 237 0.19 -28.93 10.88
N GLY A 238 -0.90 -29.61 11.24
CA GLY A 238 -1.34 -29.81 12.61
C GLY A 238 -2.44 -28.85 13.07
N LEU A 239 -2.94 -27.98 12.18
CA LEU A 239 -4.14 -27.18 12.45
C LEU A 239 -5.38 -27.97 12.02
N GLU A 240 -6.31 -28.17 12.95
CA GLU A 240 -7.54 -28.94 12.69
C GLU A 240 -8.53 -28.14 11.82
N CYS A 241 -8.45 -26.81 11.86
CA CYS A 241 -9.29 -25.92 11.05
C CYS A 241 -8.47 -25.25 9.94
N THR A 242 -8.29 -25.96 8.82
CA THR A 242 -7.60 -25.44 7.63
C THR A 242 -8.37 -24.31 6.93
N ARG A 243 -9.66 -24.14 7.23
CA ARG A 243 -10.55 -23.13 6.64
C ARG A 243 -10.22 -21.70 7.10
N ALA A 244 -9.51 -21.56 8.22
CA ALA A 244 -9.17 -20.28 8.81
C ALA A 244 -7.77 -19.77 8.46
N PHE A 245 -6.88 -20.60 7.91
CA PHE A 245 -5.45 -20.26 7.72
C PHE A 245 -5.19 -19.55 6.38
N HIS A 246 -5.18 -18.22 6.42
CA HIS A 246 -4.90 -17.40 5.23
C HIS A 246 -3.59 -16.65 5.37
N ARG A 247 -2.88 -16.44 4.27
CA ARG A 247 -1.83 -15.43 4.21
C ARG A 247 -2.45 -14.13 3.75
N PRO A 248 -2.74 -13.17 4.65
CA PRO A 248 -2.80 -11.80 4.21
C PRO A 248 -1.38 -11.47 3.76
N ALA A 249 -1.16 -11.33 2.46
CA ALA A 249 0.06 -10.73 1.96
C ALA A 249 0.03 -9.24 2.34
N LEU A 250 0.22 -8.93 3.62
CA LEU A 250 0.36 -7.58 4.17
C LEU A 250 1.75 -7.09 3.79
N PHE A 251 1.85 -6.64 2.55
CA PHE A 251 3.04 -5.97 2.06
C PHE A 251 3.18 -4.65 2.83
N GLN A 252 4.27 -4.52 3.60
CA GLN A 252 4.62 -3.24 4.21
C GLN A 252 4.56 -2.14 3.14
N PRO A 253 3.82 -1.05 3.35
CA PRO A 253 4.21 0.17 2.68
C PRO A 253 5.52 0.55 3.36
N ARG A 254 6.63 0.46 2.63
CA ARG A 254 7.94 1.01 3.04
C ARG A 254 7.79 2.52 3.29
N TRP A 255 7.20 2.92 4.42
CA TRP A 255 6.92 4.33 4.73
C TRP A 255 8.21 5.12 5.05
N ARG A 256 9.38 4.47 5.11
CA ARG A 256 10.67 5.11 5.47
C ARG A 256 11.93 4.56 4.77
N ARG A 257 11.86 3.88 3.61
CA ARG A 257 13.10 3.39 2.93
C ARG A 257 13.74 4.34 1.92
N CYS A 258 13.29 5.59 1.80
CA CYS A 258 13.95 6.60 0.94
C CYS A 258 15.09 7.37 1.64
N ARG A 259 15.42 7.09 2.90
CA ARG A 259 16.45 7.86 3.64
C ARG A 259 17.67 7.05 4.11
N TRP A 260 17.66 5.72 3.98
CA TRP A 260 18.80 4.87 4.36
C TRP A 260 19.95 4.90 3.33
N SER A 261 19.64 5.03 2.04
CA SER A 261 20.67 5.19 0.99
C SER A 261 21.45 6.50 1.11
N ARG A 262 20.91 7.51 1.80
CA ARG A 262 21.58 8.79 2.06
C ARG A 262 22.42 8.77 3.35
N TRP A 263 22.19 7.80 4.25
CA TRP A 263 22.94 7.66 5.50
C TRP A 263 24.24 6.87 5.31
N CYS A 264 24.20 5.78 4.51
CA CYS A 264 25.40 5.01 4.17
C CYS A 264 26.37 5.76 3.22
N ALA A 265 25.91 6.78 2.50
CA ALA A 265 26.75 7.58 1.60
C ALA A 265 27.52 8.71 2.30
N THR A 266 27.14 9.09 3.53
CA THR A 266 27.70 10.24 4.26
C THR A 266 28.70 9.88 5.36
N ARG A 267 28.90 8.59 5.67
CA ARG A 267 29.97 8.14 6.56
C ARG A 267 30.86 7.19 5.76
N GLY A 268 31.96 7.73 5.24
CA GLY A 268 32.92 7.03 4.39
C GLY A 268 33.51 5.79 5.05
N TRP A 269 32.82 4.65 4.91
CA TRP A 269 33.43 3.34 5.07
C TRP A 269 34.20 3.04 3.79
N ARG A 270 35.50 3.32 3.86
CA ARG A 270 36.49 2.85 2.88
C ARG A 270 36.45 1.33 2.89
N ARG A 271 36.21 0.71 1.73
CA ARG A 271 36.59 -0.69 1.50
C ARG A 271 38.11 -0.75 1.53
N THR A 272 38.69 -1.35 2.57
CA THR A 272 40.08 -1.81 2.54
C THR A 272 40.18 -3.06 1.65
N PRO A 273 41.22 -3.19 0.81
CA PRO A 273 41.46 -4.38 0.01
C PRO A 273 42.47 -5.30 0.70
N SER A 274 42.11 -6.56 0.95
CA SER A 274 43.05 -7.66 1.18
C SER A 274 42.31 -8.97 0.90
N SER A 275 42.45 -9.53 -0.30
CA SER A 275 43.43 -10.57 -0.64
C SER A 275 43.20 -11.88 0.12
N ALA A 276 42.37 -12.76 -0.44
CA ALA A 276 42.54 -14.20 -0.34
C ALA A 276 41.86 -14.84 -1.56
N HIS A 277 42.70 -15.39 -2.43
CA HIS A 277 42.37 -16.15 -3.63
C HIS A 277 41.45 -17.33 -3.32
N TRP A 278 40.52 -17.65 -4.23
CA TRP A 278 40.39 -18.99 -4.82
C TRP A 278 39.82 -18.85 -6.25
N PRO A 279 40.44 -19.49 -7.26
CA PRO A 279 40.08 -19.35 -8.67
C PRO A 279 39.06 -20.40 -9.08
N PHE A 280 38.19 -20.11 -10.05
CA PHE A 280 37.87 -21.01 -11.16
C PHE A 280 37.03 -20.25 -12.19
N ALA A 281 37.52 -20.23 -13.42
CA ALA A 281 36.86 -19.66 -14.57
C ALA A 281 36.12 -20.76 -15.37
N ALA A 282 34.94 -20.38 -15.88
CA ALA A 282 34.18 -20.92 -17.02
C ALA A 282 33.58 -22.35 -16.88
N PRO A 283 32.63 -22.80 -17.76
CA PRO A 283 31.99 -22.16 -18.92
C PRO A 283 30.45 -22.35 -19.02
N SER A 284 29.88 -21.79 -20.08
CA SER A 284 28.55 -22.06 -20.63
C SER A 284 28.30 -23.54 -21.00
N THR A 285 27.02 -23.93 -20.97
CA THR A 285 26.30 -25.07 -21.59
C THR A 285 25.77 -26.19 -20.68
N ASN A 286 24.45 -26.39 -20.83
CA ASN A 286 23.60 -27.56 -20.54
C ASN A 286 23.68 -28.27 -19.18
N CYS A 287 22.59 -28.14 -18.40
CA CYS A 287 22.03 -29.28 -17.67
C CYS A 287 20.50 -29.16 -17.55
N ARG A 288 19.78 -30.04 -18.25
CA ARG A 288 18.35 -30.32 -18.07
C ARG A 288 18.20 -31.35 -16.95
N CYS A 289 17.39 -31.05 -15.94
CA CYS A 289 16.64 -32.03 -15.12
C CYS A 289 15.29 -31.39 -14.76
N ARG A 290 14.23 -31.68 -15.53
CA ARG A 290 13.10 -32.55 -15.14
C ARG A 290 12.37 -32.11 -13.85
N CYS A 291 11.35 -31.27 -14.02
CA CYS A 291 10.15 -31.28 -13.17
C CYS A 291 9.03 -31.95 -13.97
N ALA A 292 8.85 -33.25 -13.75
CA ALA A 292 7.67 -34.00 -14.12
C ALA A 292 6.88 -34.29 -12.82
N ALA A 293 5.56 -34.45 -12.96
CA ALA A 293 4.55 -34.69 -11.91
C ALA A 293 3.91 -33.43 -11.29
N ALA A 294 2.98 -32.83 -12.06
CA ALA A 294 1.68 -32.29 -11.62
C ALA A 294 0.97 -31.63 -12.82
N ARG A 295 0.88 -32.35 -13.95
CA ARG A 295 -0.16 -32.16 -14.95
C ARG A 295 -1.10 -33.33 -14.68
N ASP A 296 -2.27 -33.05 -14.11
CA ASP A 296 -3.49 -33.87 -14.17
C ASP A 296 -4.56 -33.19 -13.31
N PHE A 297 -5.20 -32.14 -13.84
CA PHE A 297 -6.55 -31.70 -13.42
C PHE A 297 -7.24 -30.77 -14.43
N TRP A 298 -6.90 -30.86 -15.72
CA TRP A 298 -7.56 -30.10 -16.80
C TRP A 298 -7.82 -31.04 -17.99
N SER A 299 -8.75 -31.99 -17.81
CA SER A 299 -9.28 -32.77 -18.94
C SER A 299 -10.67 -33.34 -18.65
N THR A 300 -11.66 -32.47 -18.44
CA THR A 300 -13.09 -32.78 -18.66
C THR A 300 -13.88 -31.48 -18.74
N ALA A 301 -13.81 -30.81 -19.89
CA ALA A 301 -14.84 -29.89 -20.42
C ALA A 301 -14.38 -29.37 -21.79
N SER A 302 -14.25 -30.29 -22.75
CA SER A 302 -14.11 -29.97 -24.16
C SER A 302 -15.31 -30.51 -24.92
N SER A 303 -16.40 -29.75 -24.95
CA SER A 303 -17.45 -29.89 -25.95
C SER A 303 -18.31 -28.62 -26.05
N CYS A 304 -17.74 -27.55 -26.62
CA CYS A 304 -18.46 -26.63 -27.51
C CYS A 304 -17.50 -25.54 -27.99
N ARG A 305 -16.87 -25.78 -29.14
CA ARG A 305 -16.38 -24.71 -30.02
C ARG A 305 -17.19 -24.79 -31.29
N THR A 306 -17.96 -23.75 -31.58
CA THR A 306 -18.28 -23.38 -32.95
C THR A 306 -18.58 -21.89 -33.03
N CYS A 307 -17.92 -21.26 -34.01
CA CYS A 307 -18.28 -20.01 -34.67
C CYS A 307 -18.18 -18.68 -33.91
N TRP A 308 -17.08 -17.95 -34.15
CA TRP A 308 -17.19 -16.66 -34.83
C TRP A 308 -15.86 -16.27 -35.52
N LYS A 309 -15.89 -16.17 -36.86
CA LYS A 309 -14.85 -15.56 -37.70
C LYS A 309 -15.02 -14.03 -37.67
N PRO A 310 -13.94 -13.25 -37.84
CA PRO A 310 -14.03 -11.81 -38.10
C PRO A 310 -14.28 -11.57 -39.59
N SER A 311 -15.21 -10.67 -39.94
CA SER A 311 -15.29 -10.10 -41.29
C SER A 311 -15.11 -8.59 -41.21
N ALA A 312 -14.07 -8.13 -41.90
CA ALA A 312 -13.86 -6.74 -42.29
C ALA A 312 -14.98 -6.26 -43.22
N ARG A 313 -15.42 -5.01 -43.01
CA ARG A 313 -15.66 -3.95 -44.00
C ARG A 313 -15.68 -2.63 -43.25
#